data_AF-A0A1G0SRI3-F1
#
_entry.id   AF-A0A1G0SRI3-F1
#
_cell.length_a   1.000
_cell.length_b   1.000
_cell.length_c   1.000
_cell.angle_alpha   90.00
_cell.angle_beta   90.00
_cell.angle_gamma   90.00
#
_symmetry.space_group_name_H-M   'P 1'
#
loop_
_entity.id
_entity.type
_entity.pdbx_description
1 polymer ?
#
loop_
_entity_poly.entity_id
_entity_poly.type
_entity_poly.pdbx_seq_one_letter_code
_entity_poly.pdbx_strand_id
1 'polypeptide(L)'
;MVLAMGVKYITATNPTFKGQIMEIKLAGIDRFAEKGWIPPERAEEEKDKIRNEDEKPSVLGIVGTGLMPGFMFFVSALFLWIGAKIGLKTPAGYGKHMEIFGLACWIGIIGGIVTMIMMIAFDTMYASPSASIIVLGSFDPMNTMHRFLSVLNAFEAWQAVVAGIGIATIAGKGALRGIIVSVILWMLWIGVQMSFSLLF
;
A
#
# COMPACT_ATOMS: atom_id res chain seq x y z
N MET A 1 -7.95 8.65 -5.79
CA MET A 1 -8.37 9.88 -5.09
C MET A 1 -9.66 9.69 -4.29
N VAL A 2 -10.77 9.24 -4.90
CA VAL A 2 -12.06 9.00 -4.18
C VAL A 2 -11.92 8.03 -3.01
N LEU A 3 -11.22 6.90 -3.19
CA LEU A 3 -10.99 5.94 -2.10
C LEU A 3 -10.18 6.53 -0.95
N ALA A 4 -9.13 7.28 -1.24
CA ALA A 4 -8.33 7.95 -0.21
C ALA A 4 -9.14 8.98 0.58
N MET A 5 -10.07 9.70 -0.08
CA MET A 5 -11.00 10.60 0.59
C MET A 5 -12.00 9.84 1.45
N GLY A 6 -12.53 8.71 0.97
CA GLY A 6 -13.42 7.84 1.74
C GLY A 6 -12.76 7.28 2.99
N VAL A 7 -11.53 6.77 2.89
CA VAL A 7 -10.76 6.28 4.06
C VAL A 7 -10.55 7.42 5.06
N LYS A 8 -10.10 8.60 4.61
CA LYS A 8 -9.90 9.76 5.47
C LYS A 8 -11.18 10.19 6.18
N TYR A 9 -12.31 10.16 5.47
CA TYR A 9 -13.61 10.49 6.05
C TYR A 9 -13.97 9.52 7.17
N ILE A 10 -13.87 8.21 6.91
CA ILE A 10 -14.22 7.18 7.90
C ILE A 10 -13.28 7.25 9.12
N THR A 11 -11.98 7.45 8.92
CA THR A 11 -11.02 7.60 10.03
C THR A 11 -11.26 8.87 10.84
N ALA A 12 -11.74 9.94 10.21
CA ALA A 12 -12.07 11.19 10.90
C ALA A 12 -13.40 11.14 11.66
N THR A 13 -14.33 10.26 11.26
CA THR A 13 -15.64 10.14 11.91
C THR A 13 -15.74 8.98 12.91
N ASN A 14 -14.89 7.95 12.81
CA ASN A 14 -14.91 6.81 13.72
C ASN A 14 -13.97 7.03 14.92
N PRO A 15 -14.48 7.05 16.17
CA PRO A 15 -13.65 7.23 17.37
C PRO A 15 -12.65 6.10 17.60
N THR A 16 -12.99 4.85 17.24
CA THR A 16 -12.07 3.71 17.32
C THR A 16 -10.84 3.94 16.43
N PHE A 17 -11.05 4.40 15.20
CA PHE A 17 -9.95 4.64 14.26
C PHE A 17 -9.07 5.82 14.69
N LYS A 18 -9.66 6.87 15.27
CA LYS A 18 -8.86 7.94 15.89
C LYS A 18 -7.95 7.42 16.99
N GLY A 19 -8.50 6.56 17.87
CA GLY A 19 -7.72 5.91 18.92
C GLY A 19 -6.56 5.09 18.36
N GLN A 20 -6.82 4.25 17.36
CA GLN A 20 -5.78 3.43 16.71
C GLN A 20 -4.70 4.27 16.02
N ILE A 21 -5.09 5.34 15.31
CA ILE A 21 -4.14 6.26 14.66
C ILE A 21 -3.27 6.98 15.70
N MET A 22 -3.88 7.43 16.80
CA MET A 22 -3.18 8.07 17.91
C MET A 22 -2.13 7.13 18.50
N GLU A 23 -2.53 5.89 18.79
CA GLU A 23 -1.66 4.87 19.36
C GLU A 23 -0.48 4.53 18.43
N ILE A 24 -0.73 4.40 17.12
CA ILE A 24 0.32 4.22 16.10
C ILE A 24 1.31 5.39 16.10
N LYS A 25 0.82 6.64 16.15
CA LYS A 25 1.66 7.83 16.16
C LYS A 25 2.56 7.87 17.39
N LEU A 26 1.99 7.59 18.57
CA LEU A 26 2.73 7.57 19.84
C LEU A 26 3.80 6.46 19.84
N ALA A 27 3.44 5.24 19.45
CA ALA A 27 4.36 4.11 19.34
C ALA A 27 5.50 4.36 18.34
N GLY A 28 5.21 5.09 17.25
CA GLY A 28 6.23 5.52 16.30
C GLY A 28 7.28 6.44 16.92
N ILE A 29 6.85 7.44 17.70
CA ILE A 29 7.76 8.37 18.41
C ILE A 29 8.61 7.62 19.43
N ASP A 30 8.00 6.73 20.22
CA ASP A 30 8.72 5.89 21.18
C ASP A 30 9.86 5.11 20.51
N ARG A 31 9.57 4.50 19.36
CA ARG A 31 10.56 3.75 18.59
C ARG A 31 11.71 4.64 18.08
N PHE A 32 11.43 5.88 17.68
CA PHE A 32 12.49 6.82 17.27
C PHE A 32 13.35 7.27 18.44
N ALA A 33 12.75 7.44 19.62
CA ALA A 33 13.48 7.74 20.85
C ALA A 33 14.37 6.56 21.27
N GLU A 34 13.84 5.34 21.26
CA GLU A 34 14.59 4.10 21.55
C GLU A 34 15.77 3.88 20.58
N LYS A 35 15.58 4.19 19.30
CA LYS A 35 16.65 4.14 18.28
C LYS A 35 17.67 5.29 18.40
N GLY A 36 17.44 6.24 19.32
CA GLY A 36 18.30 7.41 19.52
C GLY A 36 18.21 8.47 18.42
N TRP A 37 17.19 8.42 17.56
CA TRP A 37 17.00 9.37 16.47
C TRP A 37 16.40 10.70 16.96
N ILE A 38 15.68 10.65 18.07
CA ILE A 38 15.05 11.81 18.70
C ILE A 38 15.42 11.79 20.20
N PRO A 39 15.89 12.91 20.78
CA PRO A 39 16.11 13.00 22.23
C PRO A 39 14.81 12.71 23.02
N PRO A 40 14.87 12.02 24.17
CA PRO A 40 13.68 11.67 24.95
C PRO A 40 12.80 12.88 25.31
N GLU A 41 13.41 14.03 25.62
CA GLU A 41 12.69 15.27 25.91
C GLU A 41 11.82 15.74 24.74
N ARG A 42 12.35 15.60 23.52
CA ARG A 42 11.66 16.01 22.28
C ARG A 42 10.58 14.99 21.89
N ALA A 43 10.80 13.71 22.20
CA ALA A 43 9.81 12.67 22.03
C ALA A 43 8.59 12.91 22.92
N GLU A 44 8.77 13.25 24.20
CA GLU A 44 7.67 13.60 25.09
C GLU A 44 6.93 14.87 24.64
N GLU A 45 7.66 15.90 24.19
CA GLU A 45 7.04 17.11 23.63
C GLU A 45 6.17 16.80 22.39
N GLU A 46 6.64 15.92 21.49
CA GLU A 46 5.87 15.51 20.32
C GLU A 46 4.65 14.66 20.68
N LYS A 47 4.77 13.75 21.66
CA LYS A 47 3.62 12.99 22.16
C LYS A 47 2.57 13.91 22.77
N ASP A 48 2.99 14.92 23.54
CA ASP A 48 2.07 15.88 24.14
C ASP A 48 1.41 16.78 23.09
N LYS A 49 2.11 17.18 22.03
CA LYS A 49 1.49 17.86 20.88
C LYS A 49 0.44 16.96 20.23
N ILE A 50 0.77 15.70 19.98
CA ILE A 50 -0.14 14.75 19.33
C ILE A 50 -1.38 14.46 20.18
N ARG A 51 -1.24 14.37 21.51
CA ARG A 51 -2.38 14.21 22.44
C ARG A 51 -3.30 15.43 22.48
N ASN A 52 -2.74 16.63 22.28
CA ASN A 52 -3.45 17.90 22.48
C ASN A 52 -3.83 18.62 21.17
N GLU A 53 -3.32 18.20 20.02
CA GLU A 53 -3.69 18.77 18.71
C GLU A 53 -4.96 18.13 18.14
N ASP A 54 -5.93 18.99 17.79
CA ASP A 54 -6.92 18.66 16.77
C ASP A 54 -6.22 18.54 15.41
N GLU A 55 -6.35 17.38 14.75
CA GLU A 55 -5.68 17.02 13.50
C GLU A 55 -5.94 18.06 12.38
N LYS A 56 -5.09 19.09 12.26
CA LYS A 56 -5.10 19.97 11.09
C LYS A 56 -4.34 19.29 9.95
N PRO A 57 -4.98 18.99 8.81
CA PRO A 57 -4.28 18.39 7.68
C PRO A 57 -3.23 19.36 7.15
N SER A 58 -1.95 18.97 7.20
CA SER A 58 -0.87 19.78 6.64
C SER A 58 -1.00 19.90 5.12
N VAL A 59 -0.65 21.07 4.56
CA VAL A 59 -0.66 21.32 3.11
C VAL A 59 0.24 20.31 2.38
N LEU A 60 1.38 19.95 2.99
CA LEU A 60 2.28 18.90 2.50
C LEU A 60 1.57 17.53 2.43
N GLY A 61 0.73 17.21 3.43
CA GLY A 61 -0.07 15.99 3.47
C GLY A 61 -1.18 15.96 2.41
N ILE A 62 -1.78 17.10 2.08
CA ILE A 62 -2.81 17.19 1.02
C ILE A 62 -2.18 16.96 -0.36
N VAL A 63 -1.08 17.65 -0.66
CA VAL A 63 -0.33 17.50 -1.93
C VAL A 63 0.22 16.08 -2.07
N GLY A 64 0.75 15.51 -0.99
CA GLY A 64 1.24 14.13 -0.93
C GLY A 64 0.14 13.10 -1.24
N THR A 65 -1.06 13.27 -0.70
CA THR A 65 -2.16 12.32 -0.95
C THR A 65 -2.77 12.39 -2.35
N GLY A 66 -2.60 13.51 -3.07
CA GLY A 66 -3.08 13.66 -4.45
C GLY A 66 -2.06 13.23 -5.50
N LEU A 67 -0.82 13.72 -5.39
CA LEU A 67 0.20 13.53 -6.43
C LEU A 67 0.92 12.19 -6.33
N MET A 68 1.16 11.68 -5.12
CA MET A 68 1.96 10.47 -4.92
C MET A 68 1.34 9.23 -5.58
N PRO A 69 0.02 8.94 -5.46
CA PRO A 69 -0.57 7.78 -6.14
C PRO A 69 -0.49 7.89 -7.66
N GLY A 70 -0.64 9.11 -8.21
CA GLY A 70 -0.50 9.37 -9.64
C GLY A 70 0.93 9.13 -10.11
N PHE A 71 1.93 9.65 -9.38
CA PHE A 71 3.33 9.38 -9.67
C PHE A 71 3.67 7.88 -9.59
N MET A 72 3.23 7.21 -8.53
CA MET A 72 3.42 5.77 -8.34
C MET A 72 2.79 4.93 -9.44
N PHE A 73 1.66 5.37 -10.02
CA PHE A 73 1.07 4.70 -11.17
C PHE A 73 2.03 4.63 -12.37
N PHE A 74 2.67 5.76 -12.72
CA PHE A 74 3.64 5.80 -13.82
C PHE A 74 4.90 4.99 -13.50
N VAL A 75 5.37 5.04 -12.25
CA VAL A 75 6.52 4.24 -11.80
C VAL A 75 6.20 2.74 -11.91
N SER A 76 5.04 2.30 -11.45
CA SER A 76 4.63 0.89 -11.54
C SER A 76 4.45 0.42 -12.98
N ALA A 77 3.84 1.24 -13.84
CA ALA A 77 3.76 0.95 -15.27
C ALA A 77 5.15 0.85 -15.91
N LEU A 78 6.13 1.64 -15.44
CA LEU A 78 7.50 1.63 -15.96
C LEU A 78 8.20 0.32 -15.60
N PHE A 79 8.06 -0.14 -14.35
CA PHE A 79 8.57 -1.45 -13.93
C PHE A 79 7.92 -2.60 -14.70
N LEU A 80 6.60 -2.54 -14.93
CA LEU A 80 5.89 -3.52 -15.74
C LEU A 80 6.45 -3.57 -17.18
N TRP A 81 6.68 -2.41 -17.78
CA TRP A 81 7.30 -2.31 -19.11
C TRP A 81 8.71 -2.87 -19.15
N ILE A 82 9.56 -2.52 -18.19
CA ILE A 82 10.94 -3.04 -18.11
C ILE A 82 10.93 -4.56 -17.95
N GLY A 83 10.12 -5.09 -17.04
CA GLY A 83 10.01 -6.53 -16.83
C GLY A 83 9.47 -7.27 -18.05
N ALA A 84 8.48 -6.72 -18.75
CA ALA A 84 8.00 -7.27 -20.01
C ALA A 84 9.05 -7.21 -21.13
N LYS A 85 9.83 -6.13 -21.20
CA LYS A 85 10.91 -5.98 -22.19
C LYS A 85 12.03 -6.99 -21.97
N ILE A 86 12.41 -7.24 -20.72
CA ILE A 86 13.45 -8.21 -20.36
C ILE A 86 12.93 -9.65 -20.46
N GLY A 87 11.78 -9.93 -19.83
CA GLY A 87 11.25 -11.29 -19.68
C GLY A 87 10.50 -11.83 -20.89
N LEU A 88 9.81 -10.97 -21.65
CA LEU A 88 8.99 -11.36 -22.81
C LEU A 88 9.56 -10.89 -24.15
N LYS A 89 10.56 -9.99 -24.12
CA LYS A 89 11.12 -9.34 -25.32
C LYS A 89 10.03 -8.67 -26.17
N THR A 90 9.07 -8.03 -25.50
CA THR A 90 7.95 -7.37 -26.17
C THR A 90 8.43 -6.23 -27.07
N PRO A 91 7.88 -6.09 -28.30
CA PRO A 91 8.15 -4.93 -29.16
C PRO A 91 7.35 -3.70 -28.73
N ALA A 92 6.35 -3.86 -27.87
CA ALA A 92 5.46 -2.79 -27.47
C ALA A 92 6.15 -1.75 -26.57
N GLY A 93 5.85 -0.48 -26.84
CA GLY A 93 6.37 0.64 -26.07
C GLY A 93 5.74 0.77 -24.68
N TYR A 94 6.29 1.70 -23.88
CA TYR A 94 5.83 2.02 -22.53
C TYR A 94 4.33 2.37 -22.48
N GLY A 95 3.82 3.16 -23.43
CA GLY A 95 2.41 3.58 -23.47
C GLY A 95 1.42 2.41 -23.45
N LYS A 96 1.70 1.31 -24.15
CA LYS A 96 0.83 0.12 -24.12
C LYS A 96 0.86 -0.62 -22.79
N HIS A 97 1.98 -0.60 -22.10
CA HIS A 97 2.08 -1.21 -20.77
C HIS A 97 1.36 -0.35 -19.72
N MET A 98 1.41 0.97 -19.88
CA MET A 98 0.63 1.91 -19.08
C MET A 98 -0.88 1.71 -19.27
N GLU A 99 -1.35 1.49 -20.50
CA GLU A 99 -2.76 1.14 -20.76
C GLU A 99 -3.16 -0.16 -20.05
N ILE A 100 -2.36 -1.22 -20.19
CA ILE A 100 -2.60 -2.51 -19.53
C ILE A 100 -2.64 -2.35 -18.01
N PHE A 101 -1.66 -1.64 -17.44
CA PHE A 101 -1.59 -1.42 -16.01
C PHE A 101 -2.78 -0.58 -15.52
N GLY A 102 -3.16 0.47 -16.27
CA GLY A 102 -4.36 1.28 -16.03
C GLY A 102 -5.65 0.46 -15.99
N LEU A 103 -5.81 -0.47 -16.93
CA LEU A 103 -6.96 -1.39 -16.92
C LEU A 103 -6.92 -2.33 -15.71
N ALA A 104 -5.75 -2.86 -15.37
CA ALA A 104 -5.59 -3.74 -14.20
C ALA A 104 -5.85 -2.99 -12.88
N CYS A 105 -5.54 -1.69 -12.79
CA CYS A 105 -5.79 -0.87 -11.59
C CYS A 105 -7.26 -0.80 -11.17
N TRP A 106 -8.23 -1.07 -12.07
CA TRP A 106 -9.64 -1.20 -11.68
C TRP A 106 -9.86 -2.31 -10.66
N ILE A 107 -9.07 -3.39 -10.72
CA ILE A 107 -9.09 -4.47 -9.73
C ILE A 107 -8.60 -3.95 -8.38
N GLY A 108 -7.52 -3.17 -8.37
CA GLY A 108 -7.03 -2.52 -7.16
C GLY A 108 -8.04 -1.55 -6.54
N ILE A 109 -8.80 -0.81 -7.36
CA ILE A 109 -9.90 0.05 -6.89
C ILE A 109 -10.96 -0.78 -6.16
N ILE A 110 -11.40 -1.90 -6.75
CA ILE A 110 -12.34 -2.82 -6.11
C ILE A 110 -11.76 -3.37 -4.79
N GLY A 111 -10.50 -3.78 -4.80
CA GLY A 111 -9.81 -4.24 -3.59
C GLY A 111 -9.76 -3.19 -2.48
N GLY A 112 -9.57 -1.91 -2.84
CA GLY A 112 -9.64 -0.79 -1.91
C GLY A 112 -11.03 -0.58 -1.31
N ILE A 113 -12.09 -0.73 -2.11
CA ILE A 113 -13.49 -0.67 -1.61
C ILE A 113 -13.73 -1.81 -0.62
N VAL A 114 -13.32 -3.03 -0.96
CA VAL A 114 -13.48 -4.20 -0.08
C VAL A 114 -12.70 -4.00 1.22
N THR A 115 -11.47 -3.49 1.14
CA THR A 115 -10.66 -3.15 2.33
C THR A 115 -11.39 -2.16 3.22
N MET A 116 -11.95 -1.09 2.66
CA MET A 116 -12.72 -0.09 3.40
C MET A 116 -13.94 -0.70 4.11
N ILE A 117 -14.69 -1.56 3.41
CA ILE A 117 -15.83 -2.27 4.00
C ILE A 117 -15.37 -3.17 5.15
N MET A 118 -14.26 -3.91 4.98
CA MET A 118 -13.70 -4.76 6.02
C MET A 118 -13.26 -3.97 7.24
N MET A 119 -12.60 -2.82 7.06
CA MET A 119 -12.21 -1.96 8.18
C MET A 119 -13.42 -1.58 9.03
N ILE A 120 -14.52 -1.17 8.40
CA ILE A 120 -15.76 -0.82 9.09
C ILE A 120 -16.40 -2.06 9.74
N ALA A 121 -16.47 -3.18 9.03
CA ALA A 121 -17.14 -4.39 9.49
C ALA A 121 -16.44 -5.04 10.71
N PHE A 122 -15.11 -4.94 10.78
CA PHE A 122 -14.30 -5.51 11.86
C PHE A 122 -13.86 -4.47 12.90
N ASP A 123 -14.28 -3.21 12.77
CA ASP A 123 -13.87 -2.06 13.59
C ASP A 123 -12.35 -1.97 13.84
N THR A 124 -11.56 -2.28 12.81
CA THR A 124 -10.10 -2.21 12.88
C THR A 124 -9.49 -1.72 11.57
N MET A 125 -8.50 -0.84 11.68
CA MET A 125 -7.81 -0.30 10.51
C MET A 125 -6.87 -1.30 9.83
N TYR A 126 -6.63 -2.46 10.45
CA TYR A 126 -5.76 -3.52 9.93
C TYR A 126 -6.53 -4.56 9.09
N ALA A 127 -7.87 -4.50 9.08
CA ALA A 127 -8.68 -5.42 8.30
C ALA A 127 -8.54 -5.12 6.81
N SER A 128 -8.13 -6.13 6.05
CA SER A 128 -7.95 -6.05 4.59
C SER A 128 -8.12 -7.44 3.97
N PRO A 129 -8.42 -7.55 2.66
CA PRO A 129 -8.48 -8.82 1.94
C PRO A 129 -7.06 -9.34 1.65
N SER A 130 -6.25 -9.44 2.68
CA SER A 130 -4.88 -9.93 2.65
C SER A 130 -4.72 -11.14 3.54
N ALA A 131 -3.56 -11.78 3.46
CA ALA A 131 -3.25 -12.92 4.31
C ALA A 131 -3.24 -12.58 5.81
N SER A 132 -3.17 -11.29 6.21
CA SER A 132 -3.21 -10.90 7.63
C SER A 132 -4.56 -11.16 8.30
N ILE A 133 -5.62 -11.45 7.55
CA ILE A 133 -6.94 -11.79 8.12
C ILE A 133 -6.85 -12.97 9.11
N ILE A 134 -5.89 -13.88 8.91
CA ILE A 134 -5.67 -15.05 9.78
C ILE A 134 -5.14 -14.67 11.17
N VAL A 135 -4.51 -13.50 11.30
CA VAL A 135 -3.98 -12.95 12.55
C VAL A 135 -4.71 -11.68 12.98
N LEU A 136 -5.91 -11.41 12.43
CA LEU A 136 -6.59 -10.13 12.63
C LEU A 136 -6.85 -9.81 14.11
N GLY A 137 -7.24 -10.81 14.91
CA GLY A 137 -7.54 -10.63 16.34
C GLY A 137 -6.32 -10.39 17.22
N SER A 138 -5.11 -10.63 16.71
CA SER A 138 -3.84 -10.42 17.41
C SER A 138 -2.85 -9.66 16.52
N PHE A 139 -3.37 -8.84 15.61
CA PHE A 139 -2.53 -8.13 14.66
C PHE A 139 -1.59 -7.19 15.41
N ASP A 140 -0.32 -7.24 15.03
CA ASP A 140 0.73 -6.46 15.67
C ASP A 140 1.51 -5.78 14.53
N PRO A 141 1.38 -4.45 14.37
CA PRO A 141 2.09 -3.72 13.33
C PRO A 141 3.62 -3.77 13.51
N MET A 142 4.12 -4.11 14.70
CA MET A 142 5.57 -4.25 14.96
C MET A 142 6.08 -5.61 14.53
N ASN A 143 5.22 -6.63 14.51
CA ASN A 143 5.59 -7.96 14.06
C ASN A 143 5.81 -8.00 12.54
N THR A 144 7.03 -8.31 12.11
CA THR A 144 7.40 -8.39 10.68
C THR A 144 6.56 -9.40 9.91
N MET A 145 6.17 -10.52 10.54
CA MET A 145 5.34 -11.54 9.89
C MET A 145 3.92 -11.02 9.67
N HIS A 146 3.32 -10.36 10.67
CA HIS A 146 1.98 -9.79 10.53
C HIS A 146 1.95 -8.72 9.43
N ARG A 147 2.99 -7.89 9.35
CA ARG A 147 3.18 -6.93 8.26
C ARG A 147 3.33 -7.60 6.90
N PHE A 148 4.16 -8.64 6.78
CA PHE A 148 4.31 -9.38 5.54
C PHE A 148 2.98 -9.98 5.07
N LEU A 149 2.21 -10.56 5.99
CA LEU A 149 0.87 -11.08 5.68
C LEU A 149 -0.09 -9.97 5.22
N SER A 150 0.05 -8.75 5.75
CA SER A 150 -0.82 -7.62 5.38
C SER A 150 -0.61 -7.12 3.95
N VAL A 151 0.61 -7.27 3.40
CA VAL A 151 0.93 -6.88 2.02
C VAL A 151 0.60 -7.96 0.99
N LEU A 152 0.39 -9.21 1.42
CA LEU A 152 -0.10 -10.30 0.56
C LEU A 152 -1.60 -10.17 0.32
N ASN A 153 -1.98 -9.20 -0.50
CA ASN A 153 -3.37 -8.89 -0.81
C ASN A 153 -3.91 -9.69 -2.01
N ALA A 154 -5.10 -10.27 -1.86
CA ALA A 154 -5.72 -11.10 -2.89
C ALA A 154 -6.07 -10.30 -4.17
N PHE A 155 -6.49 -9.04 -4.04
CA PHE A 155 -6.81 -8.18 -5.18
C PHE A 155 -5.55 -7.69 -5.90
N GLU A 156 -4.46 -7.45 -5.17
CA GLU A 156 -3.17 -7.13 -5.80
C GLU A 156 -2.61 -8.33 -6.57
N ALA A 157 -2.69 -9.53 -5.99
CA ALA A 157 -2.32 -10.77 -6.69
C ALA A 157 -3.16 -10.95 -7.96
N TRP A 158 -4.48 -10.72 -7.88
CA TRP A 158 -5.37 -10.77 -9.04
C TRP A 158 -5.02 -9.71 -10.08
N GLN A 159 -4.75 -8.47 -9.66
CA GLN A 159 -4.28 -7.39 -10.53
C GLN A 159 -2.99 -7.79 -11.25
N ALA A 160 -2.02 -8.38 -10.54
CA ALA A 160 -0.76 -8.84 -11.13
C ALA A 160 -0.99 -9.94 -12.18
N VAL A 161 -1.89 -10.89 -11.92
CA VAL A 161 -2.27 -11.92 -12.91
C VAL A 161 -2.87 -11.30 -14.16
N VAL A 162 -3.82 -10.38 -14.03
CA VAL A 162 -4.49 -9.73 -15.17
C VAL A 162 -3.52 -8.85 -15.96
N ALA A 163 -2.66 -8.08 -15.29
CA ALA A 163 -1.59 -7.33 -15.93
C ALA A 163 -0.63 -8.27 -16.69
N GLY A 164 -0.30 -9.42 -16.10
CA GLY A 164 0.51 -10.48 -16.69
C GLY A 164 -0.07 -11.05 -17.99
N ILE A 165 -1.38 -11.31 -18.00
CA ILE A 165 -2.11 -11.72 -19.20
C ILE A 165 -2.04 -10.62 -20.26
N GLY A 166 -2.26 -9.36 -19.87
CA GLY A 166 -2.19 -8.22 -20.78
C GLY A 166 -0.82 -8.09 -21.46
N ILE A 167 0.27 -8.15 -20.69
CA ILE A 167 1.63 -8.04 -21.26
C ILE A 167 2.00 -9.24 -22.13
N ALA A 168 1.50 -10.45 -21.82
CA ALA A 168 1.71 -11.63 -22.65
C ALA A 168 1.04 -11.48 -24.02
N THR A 169 -0.21 -10.98 -24.02
CA THR A 169 -0.99 -10.77 -25.24
C THR A 169 -0.29 -9.81 -26.20
N ILE A 170 0.16 -8.65 -25.71
CA ILE A 170 0.86 -7.68 -26.58
C ILE A 170 2.26 -8.13 -27.00
N ALA A 171 2.88 -9.05 -26.25
CA ALA A 171 4.16 -9.64 -26.61
C ALA A 171 4.03 -10.84 -27.56
N GLY A 172 2.81 -11.30 -27.85
CA GLY A 172 2.57 -12.53 -28.61
C GLY A 172 3.16 -13.77 -27.93
N LYS A 173 3.18 -13.80 -26.59
CA LYS A 173 3.71 -14.91 -25.78
C LYS A 173 2.57 -15.60 -25.02
N GLY A 174 2.81 -16.83 -24.58
CA GLY A 174 1.83 -17.55 -23.75
C GLY A 174 1.54 -16.82 -22.43
N ALA A 175 0.27 -16.81 -22.02
CA ALA A 175 -0.22 -16.11 -20.82
C ALA A 175 0.58 -16.44 -19.56
N LEU A 176 0.94 -17.71 -19.36
CA LEU A 176 1.72 -18.15 -18.21
C LEU A 176 3.05 -17.39 -18.06
N ARG A 177 3.76 -17.11 -19.17
CA ARG A 177 5.02 -16.37 -19.11
C ARG A 177 4.82 -14.93 -18.65
N GLY A 178 3.77 -14.26 -19.13
CA GLY A 178 3.47 -12.90 -18.68
C GLY A 178 2.97 -12.85 -17.24
N ILE A 179 2.18 -13.83 -16.82
CA ILE A 179 1.78 -13.99 -15.40
C ILE A 179 3.02 -14.15 -14.52
N ILE A 180 3.96 -15.04 -14.88
CA ILE A 180 5.20 -15.25 -14.11
C ILE A 180 5.98 -13.92 -13.99
N VAL A 181 6.18 -13.20 -15.10
CA VAL A 181 6.89 -11.91 -15.07
C VAL A 181 6.19 -10.90 -14.15
N SER A 182 4.88 -10.75 -14.29
CA SER A 182 4.09 -9.79 -13.51
C SER A 182 4.06 -10.15 -12.02
N VAL A 183 3.93 -11.43 -11.68
CA VAL A 183 3.96 -11.92 -10.29
C VAL A 183 5.35 -11.72 -9.67
N ILE A 184 6.43 -11.98 -10.41
CA ILE A 184 7.80 -11.70 -9.93
C ILE A 184 7.96 -10.21 -9.63
N LEU A 185 7.49 -9.33 -10.52
CA LEU A 185 7.54 -7.88 -10.29
C LEU A 185 6.73 -7.46 -9.06
N TRP A 186 5.55 -8.03 -8.86
CA TRP A 186 4.74 -7.78 -7.67
C TRP A 186 5.44 -8.27 -6.38
N MET A 187 6.07 -9.45 -6.40
CA MET A 187 6.87 -9.93 -5.26
C MET A 187 8.08 -9.04 -4.97
N LEU A 188 8.76 -8.54 -6.00
CA LEU A 188 9.83 -7.55 -5.84
C LEU A 188 9.31 -6.26 -5.22
N TRP A 189 8.13 -5.80 -5.65
CA TRP A 189 7.46 -4.63 -5.08
C TRP A 189 7.13 -4.82 -3.59
N ILE A 190 6.60 -5.98 -3.20
CA ILE A 190 6.40 -6.34 -1.78
C ILE A 190 7.72 -6.27 -1.01
N GLY A 191 8.82 -6.78 -1.58
CA GLY A 191 10.14 -6.68 -0.96
C GLY A 191 10.60 -5.24 -0.71
N VAL A 192 10.33 -4.33 -1.65
CA VAL A 192 10.60 -2.90 -1.50
C VAL A 192 9.75 -2.29 -0.39
N GLN A 193 8.44 -2.60 -0.35
CA GLN A 193 7.54 -2.13 0.71
C GLN A 193 7.99 -2.60 2.10
N MET A 194 8.40 -3.86 2.21
CA MET A 194 8.91 -4.44 3.46
C MET A 194 10.24 -3.81 3.89
N SER A 195 11.13 -3.51 2.94
CA SER A 195 12.40 -2.84 3.23
C SER A 195 12.16 -1.42 3.73
N PHE A 196 11.25 -0.69 3.10
CA PHE A 196 10.85 0.65 3.55
C PHE A 196 10.20 0.62 4.94
N SER A 197 9.33 -0.35 5.22
CA SER A 197 8.63 -0.47 6.51
C SER A 197 9.52 -0.95 7.67
N LEU A 198 10.73 -1.44 7.42
CA LEU A 198 11.71 -1.75 8.48
C LEU A 198 12.55 -0.52 8.86
N LEU A 199 12.77 0.38 7.90
CA LEU A 199 13.57 1.59 8.08
C LEU A 199 12.83 2.67 8.88
N PHE A 200 11.50 2.70 8.80
CA PHE A 200 10.61 3.58 9.55
C PHE A 200 9.75 2.77 10.52
#